data_AF-A0A925SSJ3-F1
#
_entry.id   AF-A0A925SSJ3-F1
#
_cell.length_a   1.000
_cell.length_b   1.000
_cell.length_c   1.000
_cell.angle_alpha   90.00
_cell.angle_beta   90.00
_cell.angle_gamma   90.00
#
_symmetry.space_group_name_H-M   'P 1'
#
loop_
_entity.id
_entity.type
_entity.pdbx_description
1 polymer ?
#
loop_
_entity_poly.entity_id
_entity_poly.type
_entity_poly.pdbx_seq_one_letter_code
_entity_poly.pdbx_strand_id
1 'polypeptide(L)' 'MKSHMKELQKLKGIGEILSQRLVESSYDTIAKVAAAEEKGLERIAGMNPQKLRSIVTQARMMTGEAEKSQHTWTKNRCDR' A
#
# COMPACT_ATOMS: atom_id res chain seq x y z
N MET A 1 -7.05 9.91 7.19
CA MET A 1 -6.64 8.61 7.80
C MET A 1 -7.45 7.41 7.32
N LYS A 2 -8.79 7.43 7.25
CA LYS A 2 -9.59 6.23 6.92
C LYS A 2 -9.44 5.69 5.47
N SER A 3 -9.01 6.52 4.52
CA SER A 3 -8.88 6.13 3.10
C SER A 3 -7.75 5.12 2.87
N HIS A 4 -6.64 5.30 3.58
CA HIS A 4 -5.45 4.44 3.51
C HIS A 4 -5.74 3.01 3.98
N MET A 5 -6.49 2.87 5.07
CA MET A 5 -6.89 1.57 5.60
C MET A 5 -7.79 0.82 4.61
N LYS A 6 -8.75 1.51 3.97
CA LYS A 6 -9.63 0.90 2.97
C LYS A 6 -8.89 0.46 1.70
N GLU A 7 -7.89 1.23 1.27
CA GLU A 7 -7.03 0.84 0.15
C GLU A 7 -6.24 -0.42 0.45
N LEU A 8 -5.65 -0.51 1.64
CA LEU A 8 -4.93 -1.71 2.09
C LEU A 8 -5.87 -2.91 2.21
N GLN A 9 -7.12 -2.72 2.64
CA GLN A 9 -8.14 -3.77 2.72
C GLN A 9 -8.59 -4.32 1.36
N LYS A 10 -8.29 -3.64 0.24
CA LYS A 10 -8.53 -4.20 -1.10
C LYS A 10 -7.59 -5.38 -1.40
N LEU A 11 -6.45 -5.45 -0.72
CA LEU A 11 -5.50 -6.54 -0.87
C LEU A 11 -6.02 -7.78 -0.14
N LYS A 12 -6.13 -8.89 -0.88
CA LYS A 12 -6.69 -10.14 -0.35
C LYS A 12 -5.75 -10.68 0.73
N GLY A 13 -6.23 -10.67 1.98
CA GLY A 13 -5.46 -11.11 3.14
C GLY A 13 -5.09 -10.00 4.13
N ILE A 14 -5.38 -8.73 3.81
CA ILE A 14 -5.31 -7.62 4.77
C ILE A 14 -6.69 -7.36 5.35
N GLY A 15 -6.87 -7.67 6.63
CA GLY A 15 -8.06 -7.32 7.41
C GLY A 15 -7.92 -5.96 8.11
N GLU A 16 -8.98 -5.56 8.84
CA GLU A 16 -9.01 -4.28 9.57
C GLU A 16 -7.84 -4.13 10.55
N ILE A 17 -7.56 -5.17 11.36
CA ILE A 17 -6.46 -5.19 12.33
C ILE A 17 -5.10 -5.04 11.64
N LEU A 18 -4.88 -5.73 10.51
CA LEU A 18 -3.63 -5.62 9.77
C LEU A 18 -3.49 -4.22 9.15
N SER A 19 -4.56 -3.69 8.54
CA SER A 19 -4.54 -2.35 7.95
C SER A 19 -4.21 -1.26 8.98
N GLN A 20 -4.65 -1.42 10.23
CA GLN A 20 -4.30 -0.52 11.32
C GLN A 20 -2.81 -0.62 11.67
N ARG A 21 -2.28 -1.84 11.87
CA ARG A 21 -0.86 -2.08 12.19
C ARG A 21 0.09 -1.61 11.10
N LEU A 22 -0.31 -1.73 9.83
CA LEU A 22 0.45 -1.21 8.70
C LEU A 22 0.56 0.32 8.77
N VAL A 23 -0.56 1.02 9.04
CA VAL A 23 -0.56 2.47 9.22
C VAL A 23 0.26 2.90 10.44
N GLU A 24 0.17 2.15 11.55
CA GLU A 24 1.02 2.37 12.74
C GLU A 24 2.51 2.18 12.44
N SER A 25 2.83 1.26 11.53
CA SER A 25 4.20 1.04 11.03
C SER A 25 4.60 2.00 9.89
N SER A 26 3.81 3.05 9.64
CA SER A 26 4.02 4.06 8.58
C SER A 26 3.89 3.53 7.14
N TYR A 27 3.28 2.36 6.96
CA TYR A 27 2.89 1.78 5.67
C TYR A 27 1.44 2.13 5.35
N ASP A 28 1.20 3.42 5.13
CA ASP A 28 -0.12 3.99 4.88
C ASP A 28 -0.61 3.86 3.43
N THR A 29 0.20 3.33 2.50
CA THR A 29 -0.19 3.22 1.08
C THR A 29 0.28 1.92 0.44
N ILE A 30 -0.45 1.46 -0.58
CA ILE A 30 -0.10 0.28 -1.37
C ILE A 30 1.30 0.43 -1.99
N ALA A 31 1.69 1.65 -2.39
CA ALA A 31 3.02 1.95 -2.90
C ALA A 31 4.12 1.73 -1.84
N LYS A 32 3.91 2.19 -0.61
CA LYS A 32 4.85 1.92 0.49
C LYS A 32 4.92 0.44 0.84
N VAL A 33 3.79 -0.28 0.75
CA VAL A 33 3.75 -1.74 0.95
C VAL A 33 4.49 -2.49 -0.16
N ALA A 34 4.34 -2.07 -1.41
CA ALA A 34 5.07 -2.62 -2.54
C ALA A 34 6.58 -2.35 -2.43
N ALA A 35 6.97 -1.17 -1.92
CA ALA A 35 8.38 -0.80 -1.72
C ALA A 35 9.03 -1.46 -0.49
N ALA A 36 8.25 -1.74 0.56
CA ALA A 36 8.74 -2.39 1.78
C ALA A 36 8.97 -3.90 1.61
N GLU A 37 8.37 -4.49 0.57
CA GLU A 37 8.50 -5.91 0.21
C GLU A 37 8.20 -6.88 1.38
N GLU A 38 8.59 -8.15 1.23
CA GLU A 38 8.37 -9.19 2.25
C GLU A 38 9.05 -8.83 3.59
N LYS A 39 10.20 -8.14 3.54
CA LYS A 39 11.00 -7.78 4.72
C LYS A 39 10.41 -6.69 5.60
N GLY A 40 9.66 -5.75 5.03
CA GLY A 40 8.98 -4.72 5.81
C GLY A 40 7.73 -5.24 6.50
N LEU A 41 7.05 -6.17 5.84
CA LEU A 41 5.78 -6.74 6.30
C LEU A 41 5.98 -7.97 7.21
N GLU A 42 7.06 -8.75 7.06
CA GLU A 42 7.37 -9.87 7.98
C GLU A 42 7.57 -9.41 9.43
N ARG A 43 7.97 -8.14 9.62
CA ARG A 43 8.18 -7.53 10.93
C ARG A 43 6.87 -7.20 11.65
N ILE A 44 5.74 -7.23 10.94
CA ILE A 44 4.42 -6.99 11.53
C ILE A 44 3.89 -8.32 12.10
N ALA A 45 3.73 -8.35 13.42
CA ALA A 45 3.21 -9.52 14.12
C ALA A 45 1.83 -9.94 13.58
N GLY A 46 1.67 -11.22 13.27
CA GLY A 46 0.42 -11.81 12.79
C GLY A 46 0.28 -11.92 11.27
N MET A 47 1.32 -11.60 10.49
CA MET A 47 1.35 -11.93 9.06
C MET A 47 1.83 -13.36 8.81
N ASN A 48 1.19 -14.02 7.84
CA ASN A 48 1.63 -15.31 7.33
C ASN A 48 2.54 -15.07 6.10
N PRO A 49 3.79 -15.57 6.08
CA PRO A 49 4.74 -15.35 4.98
C PRO A 49 4.21 -15.81 3.61
N GLN A 50 3.39 -16.87 3.54
CA GLN A 50 2.79 -17.29 2.27
C GLN A 50 1.79 -16.27 1.72
N LYS A 51 1.00 -15.64 2.58
CA LYS A 51 0.04 -14.60 2.17
C LYS A 51 0.76 -13.29 1.83
N LEU A 52 1.83 -13.02 2.54
CA LEU A 52 2.68 -11.84 2.41
C LEU A 52 3.18 -11.67 0.97
N ARG A 53 3.72 -12.74 0.39
CA ARG A 53 4.20 -12.76 -0.99
C ARG A 53 3.09 -12.47 -2.01
N SER A 54 1.87 -12.95 -1.75
CA SER A 54 0.69 -12.69 -2.58
C SER A 54 0.22 -11.23 -2.46
N ILE A 55 0.23 -10.68 -1.24
CA ILE A 55 -0.10 -9.27 -0.95
C ILE A 55 0.89 -8.33 -1.64
N VAL A 56 2.19 -8.59 -1.55
CA VAL A 56 3.24 -7.79 -2.21
C VAL A 56 3.08 -7.85 -3.73
N THR A 57 2.78 -9.04 -4.28
CA THR A 57 2.52 -9.19 -5.72
C THR A 57 1.29 -8.37 -6.16
N GLN A 58 0.18 -8.43 -5.42
CA GLN A 58 -1.02 -7.63 -5.69
C GLN A 58 -0.76 -6.13 -5.55
N ALA A 59 -0.05 -5.73 -4.51
CA ALA A 59 0.33 -4.34 -4.27
C ALA A 59 1.20 -3.81 -5.41
N ARG A 60 2.15 -4.61 -5.90
CA ARG A 60 3.02 -4.26 -7.03
C ARG A 60 2.25 -4.16 -8.34
N MET A 61 1.29 -5.04 -8.59
CA MET A 61 0.40 -4.92 -9.76
C MET A 61 -0.42 -3.63 -9.71
N MET A 62 -1.06 -3.35 -8.57
CA MET A 62 -1.86 -2.14 -8.39
C MET A 62 -1.02 -0.86 -8.44
N THR A 63 0.22 -0.89 -7.93
CA THR A 63 1.13 0.26 -7.94
C THR A 63 1.77 0.46 -9.32
N GLY A 64 2.11 -0.61 -10.04
CA GLY A 64 2.63 -0.52 -11.41
C GLY A 64 1.59 0.00 -12.41
N GLU A 65 0.29 -0.15 -12.11
CA GLU A 65 -0.79 0.55 -12.83
C GLU A 65 -0.97 2.00 -12.34
N ALA A 66 -0.72 2.28 -11.05
CA ALA A 66 -0.76 3.63 -10.50
C ALA A 66 0.37 4.54 -11.04
N GLU A 67 1.54 4.00 -11.40
CA GLU A 67 2.62 4.77 -12.04
C GLU A 67 2.20 5.34 -13.41
N LYS A 68 1.21 4.76 -14.08
CA LYS A 68 0.62 5.34 -15.31
C LYS A 68 -0.39 6.45 -15.02
N SER A 69 -0.90 6.55 -13.80
CA SER A 69 -1.91 7.54 -13.39
C SER A 69 -1.39 8.62 -12.44
N GLN A 70 -0.20 8.44 -11.84
CA GLN A 70 0.42 9.44 -10.96
C GLN A 70 1.24 10.52 -11.68
N HIS A 71 1.23 10.56 -13.02
CA HIS A 71 1.34 11.84 -13.72
C HIS A 71 0.01 12.62 -13.60
N THR A 72 -0.44 12.87 -12.38
CA THR A 72 -1.32 14.01 -12.13
C THR A 72 -0.48 15.26 -12.32
N TRP A 73 -0.41 15.68 -13.59
CA TRP A 73 -0.50 17.05 -14.03
C TRP A 73 -0.66 18.01 -12.84
N THR A 74 0.45 18.57 -12.39
CA THR A 74 0.46 19.85 -11.70
C THR A 74 0.93 20.88 -12.72
N LYS A 75 0.09 21.18 -13.74
CA LYS A 75 0.09 22.57 -14.23
C LYS A 75 -0.58 23.37 -13.13
N ASN A 76 0.24 23.89 -12.22
CA ASN A 76 -0.09 25.13 -11.55
C ASN A 76 -0.30 26.16 -12.65
N ARG A 77 -1.57 26.44 -12.89
CA ARG A 77 -2.04 27.60 -13.63
C ARG A 77 -1.95 28.77 -12.64
N CYS A 78 -0.85 29.51 -12.68
CA CYS A 78 -0.60 30.77 -11.96
C CYS A 78 0.43 31.55 -12.80
N ASP A 79 0.36 32.84 -13.08
CA ASP A 79 -0.57 33.90 -12.72
C ASP A 79 -0.29 35.07 -13.70
N ARG A 80 -1.37 35.70 -14.19
CA ARG A 80 -1.47 37.04 -14.78
C ARG A 80 -0.92 37.35 -16.17
#